data_AF-A0A1N7GJZ4-F1
#
_entry.id   AF-A0A1N7GJZ4-F1
#
_cell.length_a   1.000
_cell.length_b   1.000
_cell.length_c   1.000
_cell.angle_alpha   90.00
_cell.angle_beta   90.00
_cell.angle_gamma   90.00
#
_symmetry.space_group_name_H-M   'P 1'
#
loop_
_entity.id
_entity.type
_entity.pdbx_description
1 polymer ?
#
loop_
_entity_poly.entity_id
_entity_poly.type
_entity_poly.pdbx_seq_one_letter_code
_entity_poly.pdbx_strand_id
1 'polypeptide(L)'
;MYTVGISKQVDEQIAALPAEALATFHEAIVFLQVAPWNGNPFVGERPDAPMRTQTFGDGGRGMVTYLIIEYRRLVEIIQVTWYG
;
A
#
# COMPACT_ATOMS: atom_id res chain seq x y z
N MET A 1 0.95 -13.47 8.75
CA MET A 1 0.65 -13.00 7.39
C MET A 1 -0.66 -12.24 7.43
N TYR A 2 -0.72 -11.08 6.81
CA TYR A 2 -1.91 -10.24 6.70
C TYR A 2 -2.66 -10.55 5.40
N THR A 3 -3.98 -10.39 5.41
CA THR A 3 -4.78 -10.28 4.19
C THR A 3 -4.78 -8.84 3.71
N VAL A 4 -4.91 -8.63 2.40
CA VAL A 4 -4.99 -7.28 1.82
C VAL A 4 -6.39 -7.06 1.27
N GLY A 5 -7.08 -6.06 1.79
CA GLY A 5 -8.39 -5.61 1.35
C GLY A 5 -8.26 -4.56 0.25
N ILE A 6 -9.03 -4.74 -0.82
CA ILE A 6 -9.11 -3.83 -1.96
C ILE A 6 -10.57 -3.46 -2.13
N SER A 7 -10.87 -2.17 -1.97
CA SER A 7 -12.20 -1.62 -2.25
C SER A 7 -12.39 -1.38 -3.76
N LYS A 8 -13.63 -1.23 -4.20
CA LYS A 8 -13.95 -0.91 -5.61
C LYS A 8 -13.22 0.36 -6.10
N GLN A 9 -13.13 1.39 -5.25
CA GLN A 9 -12.42 2.62 -5.58
C GLN A 9 -10.93 2.38 -5.84
N VAL A 10 -10.30 1.52 -5.03
CA VAL A 10 -8.89 1.17 -5.20
C VAL A 10 -8.68 0.28 -6.41
N ASP A 11 -9.61 -0.62 -6.71
CA ASP A 11 -9.56 -1.47 -7.89
C ASP A 11 -9.49 -0.63 -9.19
N GLU A 12 -10.28 0.45 -9.27
CA GLU A 12 -10.21 1.41 -10.39
C GLU A 12 -8.85 2.13 -10.48
N GLN A 13 -8.22 2.43 -9.34
CA GLN A 13 -6.88 3.04 -9.30
C GLN A 13 -5.80 2.05 -9.74
N ILE A 14 -5.91 0.79 -9.35
CA ILE A 14 -5.00 -0.28 -9.78
C ILE A 14 -5.15 -0.52 -11.28
N ALA A 15 -6.38 -0.54 -11.80
CA ALA A 15 -6.65 -0.69 -13.23
C ALA A 15 -6.11 0.47 -14.08
N ALA A 16 -5.94 1.65 -13.48
CA ALA A 16 -5.34 2.82 -14.13
C ALA A 16 -3.80 2.83 -14.08
N LEU A 17 -3.16 1.90 -13.38
CA LEU A 17 -1.71 1.81 -13.35
C LEU A 17 -1.17 1.43 -14.73
N PRO A 18 -0.05 2.04 -15.18
CA PRO A 18 0.59 1.62 -16.40
C PRO A 18 1.27 0.25 -16.22
N ALA A 19 1.51 -0.46 -17.33
CA ALA A 19 1.96 -1.84 -17.30
C ALA A 19 3.29 -2.03 -16.55
N GLU A 20 4.21 -1.06 -16.67
CA GLU A 20 5.50 -1.04 -15.98
C GLU A 20 5.38 -0.97 -14.45
N ALA A 21 4.26 -0.43 -13.92
CA ALA A 21 4.04 -0.30 -12.49
C ALA A 21 3.46 -1.58 -11.86
N LEU A 22 2.86 -2.49 -12.65
CA LEU A 22 2.13 -3.65 -12.14
C LEU A 22 3.02 -4.64 -11.38
N ALA A 23 4.23 -4.90 -11.87
CA ALA A 23 5.15 -5.83 -11.23
C ALA A 23 5.57 -5.33 -9.84
N THR A 24 6.01 -4.07 -9.76
CA THR A 24 6.45 -3.46 -8.49
C THR A 24 5.28 -3.18 -7.55
N PHE A 25 4.08 -2.95 -8.08
CA PHE A 25 2.86 -2.92 -7.27
C PHE A 25 2.58 -4.27 -6.62
N HIS A 26 2.69 -5.39 -7.36
CA HIS A 26 2.53 -6.72 -6.77
C HIS A 26 3.55 -7.01 -5.66
N GLU A 27 4.80 -6.57 -5.83
CA GLU A 27 5.81 -6.65 -4.75
C GLU A 27 5.38 -5.86 -3.51
N ALA A 28 4.80 -4.68 -3.69
CA ALA A 28 4.24 -3.91 -2.58
C ALA A 28 3.09 -4.68 -1.88
N ILE A 29 2.21 -5.36 -2.63
CA ILE A 29 1.17 -6.22 -2.03
C ILE A 29 1.78 -7.35 -1.19
N VAL A 30 2.82 -8.03 -1.70
CA VAL A 30 3.53 -9.06 -0.94
C VAL A 30 4.14 -8.49 0.33
N PHE A 31 4.76 -7.31 0.25
CA PHE A 31 5.28 -6.60 1.41
C PHE A 31 4.20 -6.34 2.46
N LEU A 32 3.01 -5.86 2.05
CA LEU A 32 1.88 -5.61 2.96
C LEU A 32 1.36 -6.89 3.63
N GLN A 33 1.44 -8.04 2.97
CA GLN A 33 1.06 -9.33 3.56
C GLN A 33 2.08 -9.82 4.61
N VAL A 34 3.36 -9.47 4.46
CA VAL A 34 4.45 -9.97 5.30
C VAL A 34 4.75 -9.03 6.46
N ALA A 35 4.99 -7.75 6.18
CA ALA A 35 5.51 -6.79 7.16
C ALA A 35 4.93 -5.36 6.96
N PRO A 36 3.62 -5.16 7.07
CA PRO A 36 2.99 -3.87 6.78
C PRO A 36 3.42 -2.75 7.75
N TRP A 37 3.85 -3.07 8.96
CA TRP A 37 4.37 -2.10 9.94
C TRP A 37 5.72 -1.48 9.55
N ASN A 38 6.45 -2.08 8.59
CA ASN A 38 7.73 -1.55 8.12
C ASN A 38 7.58 -0.38 7.14
N GLY A 39 6.37 -0.07 6.69
CA GLY A 39 6.14 1.11 5.86
C GLY A 39 6.28 2.41 6.65
N ASN A 40 6.29 3.53 5.93
CA ASN A 40 6.43 4.85 6.53
C ASN A 40 5.14 5.25 7.26
N PRO A 41 5.22 5.88 8.45
CA PRO A 41 4.05 6.46 9.09
C PRO A 41 3.40 7.50 8.16
N PHE A 42 2.07 7.49 8.03
CA PHE A 42 1.37 8.50 7.25
C PHE A 42 1.52 9.90 7.87
N VAL A 43 1.53 9.97 9.21
CA VAL A 43 1.83 11.18 9.98
C VAL A 43 3.13 10.93 10.76
N GLY A 44 4.19 11.66 10.41
CA GLY A 44 5.52 11.45 11.02
C GLY A 44 5.54 11.63 12.54
N GLU A 45 4.70 12.52 13.07
CA GLU A 45 4.54 12.75 14.52
C GLU A 45 3.80 11.60 15.25
N ARG A 46 3.25 10.64 14.51
CA ARG A 46 2.51 9.49 15.04
C ARG A 46 3.06 8.18 14.45
N PRO A 47 4.29 7.77 14.81
CA PRO A 47 4.96 6.60 14.23
C PRO A 47 4.23 5.27 14.49
N ASP A 48 3.47 5.20 15.59
CA ASP A 48 2.71 4.02 16.00
C ASP A 48 1.30 3.99 15.40
N ALA A 49 0.91 5.01 14.62
CA ALA A 49 -0.39 5.00 13.96
C ALA A 49 -0.46 3.86 12.92
N PRO A 50 -1.62 3.19 12.81
CA PRO A 50 -1.79 2.06 11.89
C PRO A 50 -1.90 2.48 10.41
N MET A 51 -2.08 3.78 10.14
CA MET A 51 -2.13 4.31 8.78
C MET A 51 -0.70 4.63 8.30
N ARG A 52 -0.32 4.04 7.17
CA ARG A 52 1.05 4.05 6.66
C ARG A 52 1.09 4.21 5.14
N THR A 53 2.26 4.51 4.64
CA THR A 53 2.55 4.59 3.20
C THR A 53 3.73 3.69 2.83
N GLN A 54 3.68 3.12 1.64
CA GLN A 54 4.76 2.36 1.05
C GLN A 54 4.95 2.82 -0.39
N THR A 55 6.16 3.22 -0.74
CA THR A 55 6.51 3.53 -2.12
C THR A 55 6.82 2.26 -2.90
N PHE A 56 6.56 2.28 -4.20
CA PHE A 56 6.88 1.21 -5.14
C PHE A 56 7.28 1.80 -6.50
N GLY A 57 7.74 0.96 -7.41
CA GLY A 57 8.27 1.39 -8.70
C GLY A 57 9.63 2.06 -8.61
N ASP A 58 10.33 2.10 -9.74
CA ASP A 58 11.67 2.67 -9.82
C ASP A 58 11.68 4.13 -9.38
N GLY A 59 12.55 4.46 -8.42
CA GLY A 59 12.66 5.80 -7.87
C GLY A 59 11.46 6.26 -7.04
N GLY A 60 10.58 5.35 -6.61
CA GLY A 60 9.41 5.70 -5.77
C GLY A 60 8.29 6.40 -6.54
N ARG A 61 8.12 6.07 -7.82
CA ARG A 61 7.07 6.63 -8.68
C ARG A 61 5.67 6.16 -8.32
N GLY A 62 5.53 5.10 -7.54
CA GLY A 62 4.27 4.63 -7.01
C GLY A 62 4.20 4.81 -5.49
N MET A 63 2.98 5.03 -4.97
CA MET A 63 2.73 5.04 -3.53
C MET A 63 1.41 4.34 -3.21
N VAL A 64 1.45 3.46 -2.21
CA VAL A 64 0.27 2.85 -1.59
C VAL A 64 0.09 3.44 -0.20
N THR A 65 -1.09 4.00 0.06
CA THR A 65 -1.54 4.40 1.40
C THR A 65 -2.49 3.34 1.92
N TYR A 66 -2.28 2.87 3.14
CA TYR A 66 -3.03 1.75 3.72
C TYR A 66 -3.25 1.89 5.22
N LEU A 67 -4.23 1.13 5.72
CA LEU A 67 -4.58 1.04 7.14
C LEU A 67 -4.41 -0.39 7.65
N ILE A 68 -3.66 -0.55 8.74
CA ILE A 68 -3.47 -1.84 9.40
C ILE A 68 -4.58 -2.07 10.44
N ILE A 69 -5.36 -3.12 10.25
CA ILE A 69 -6.41 -3.59 11.16
C ILE A 69 -5.88 -4.83 11.88
N GLU A 70 -5.12 -4.59 12.95
CA GLU A 70 -4.27 -5.60 13.60
C GLU A 70 -5.05 -6.83 14.09
N TYR A 71 -6.20 -6.62 14.74
CA TYR A 71 -7.01 -7.72 15.29
C TYR A 71 -7.56 -8.68 14.23
N ARG A 72 -7.64 -8.26 12.96
CA ARG A 72 -8.04 -9.11 11.83
C ARG A 72 -6.86 -9.60 11.00
N ARG A 73 -5.65 -9.14 11.31
CA ARG A 73 -4.49 -9.26 10.41
C ARG A 73 -4.86 -8.83 8.99
N LEU A 74 -5.51 -7.68 8.87
CA LEU A 74 -5.99 -7.13 7.60
C LEU A 74 -5.29 -5.81 7.32
N VAL A 75 -4.91 -5.59 6.06
CA VAL A 75 -4.40 -4.33 5.55
C VAL A 75 -5.39 -3.82 4.50
N GLU A 76 -6.11 -2.76 4.80
CA GLU A 76 -7.01 -2.11 3.84
C GLU A 76 -6.22 -1.08 3.05
N ILE A 77 -6.20 -1.23 1.73
CA ILE A 77 -5.64 -0.19 0.85
C ILE A 77 -6.65 0.95 0.79
N ILE A 78 -6.16 2.16 1.04
CA ILE A 78 -6.95 3.39 1.01
C ILE A 78 -6.76 4.11 -0.33
N GLN A 79 -5.52 4.14 -0.83
CA GLN A 79 -5.19 4.83 -2.07
C GLN A 79 -3.96 4.20 -2.72
N VAL A 80 -4.00 4.10 -4.05
CA VAL A 80 -2.86 3.81 -4.91
C VAL A 80 -2.65 5.01 -5.82
N THR A 81 -1.41 5.49 -5.90
CA THR A 81 -1.06 6.64 -6.73
C THR A 81 0.19 6.34 -7.51
N TRP A 82 0.20 6.80 -8.76
CA TRP A 82 1.34 6.73 -9.65
C TRP A 82 1.71 8.14 -10.12
N TYR A 83 3.00 8.46 -10.05
CA TYR A 83 3.59 9.77 -10.33
C TYR A 83 4.42 9.77 -11.63
N GLY A 84 4.43 8.66 -12.39
CA GLY A 84 5.28 8.43 -13.58
C GLY A 84 4.54 8.49 -14.91
#